data_AF-A0A212PLI7-F1
#
_entry.id   AF-A0A212PLI7-F1
#
_cell.length_a   1.000
_cell.length_b   1.000
_cell.length_c   1.000
_cell.angle_alpha   90.00
_cell.angle_beta   90.00
_cell.angle_gamma   90.00
#
_symmetry.space_group_name_H-M   'P 1'
#
loop_
_entity.id
_entity.type
_entity.pdbx_description
1 polymer ?
#
loop_
_entity_poly.entity_id
_entity_poly.type
_entity_poly.pdbx_seq_one_letter_code
_entity_poly.pdbx_strand_id
1 'polypeptide(L)'
;MKMLVWLVLIYVGFRIVKGFIAQRKEDAPKAEPEAEETRKDPVCGIYVSRDDAVIGNLEGEKIYFCSMECLHKFQEQLQHKNEASH
;
A
#
# COMPACT_ATOMS: atom_id res chain seq x y z
N MET A 1 22.22 -47.36 -24.89
CA MET A 1 22.22 -47.24 -23.41
C MET A 1 23.00 -46.02 -22.89
N LYS A 2 24.17 -45.66 -23.45
CA LYS A 2 24.94 -44.46 -23.02
C LYS A 2 24.24 -43.11 -23.28
N MET A 3 23.48 -42.97 -24.38
CA MET A 3 22.81 -41.70 -24.76
C MET A 3 21.69 -41.29 -23.80
N LEU A 4 20.97 -42.26 -23.23
CA LEU A 4 19.90 -41.99 -22.25
C LEU A 4 20.46 -41.47 -20.93
N VAL A 5 21.63 -41.97 -20.52
CA VAL A 5 22.32 -41.50 -19.32
C VAL A 5 22.71 -40.02 -19.47
N TRP A 6 23.25 -39.62 -20.62
CA TRP A 6 23.57 -38.22 -20.90
C TRP A 6 22.32 -37.31 -20.91
N LEU A 7 21.20 -37.75 -21.49
CA LEU A 7 19.95 -36.98 -21.47
C LEU A 7 19.42 -36.78 -20.05
N VAL A 8 19.47 -37.81 -19.20
CA VAL A 8 19.04 -37.71 -17.80
C VAL A 8 19.98 -36.80 -17.01
N LEU A 9 21.30 -36.91 -17.21
CA LEU A 9 22.28 -36.02 -16.55
C LEU A 9 22.09 -34.56 -16.94
N ILE A 10 21.84 -34.27 -18.22
CA ILE A 10 21.55 -32.92 -18.72
C ILE A 10 20.24 -32.40 -18.11
N TYR A 11 19.19 -33.22 -18.06
CA TYR A 11 17.89 -32.83 -17.49
C TYR A 11 17.97 -32.54 -15.98
N VAL A 12 18.69 -33.38 -15.22
CA VAL A 12 18.89 -33.18 -13.78
C VAL A 12 19.73 -31.92 -13.53
N GLY A 13 20.81 -31.73 -14.29
CA GLY A 13 21.62 -30.50 -14.23
C GLY A 13 20.78 -29.25 -14.54
N PHE A 14 19.95 -29.32 -15.59
CA PHE A 14 19.03 -28.24 -15.95
C PHE A 14 18.01 -27.94 -14.85
N ARG A 15 17.41 -28.96 -14.20
CA ARG A 15 16.49 -28.75 -13.07
C ARG A 15 17.17 -28.09 -11.88
N ILE A 16 18.40 -28.49 -11.55
CA ILE A 16 19.16 -27.89 -10.45
C ILE A 16 19.45 -26.43 -10.77
N VAL A 17 19.98 -26.13 -11.96
CA VAL A 17 20.27 -24.75 -12.40
C VAL A 17 19.00 -23.88 -12.40
N LYS A 18 17.87 -24.38 -12.93
CA LYS A 18 16.59 -23.64 -12.88
C LYS A 18 16.12 -23.39 -11.45
N GLY A 19 16.31 -24.34 -10.54
CA GLY A 19 15.98 -24.19 -9.11
C GLY A 19 16.83 -23.10 -8.44
N PHE A 20 18.13 -23.08 -8.71
CA PHE A 20 19.04 -22.07 -8.17
C PHE A 20 18.80 -20.66 -8.76
N ILE A 21 18.44 -20.56 -10.04
CA ILE A 21 18.12 -19.27 -10.68
C ILE A 21 16.77 -18.73 -10.20
N ALA A 22 15.78 -19.60 -9.96
CA ALA A 22 14.47 -19.21 -9.46
C ALA A 22 14.54 -18.60 -8.04
N GLN A 23 15.43 -19.11 -7.18
CA GLN A 23 15.59 -18.60 -5.80
C GLN A 23 16.17 -17.18 -5.74
N ARG A 24 17.05 -16.78 -6.68
CA ARG A 24 17.64 -15.44 -6.69
C ARG A 24 16.69 -14.30 -7.06
N LYS A 25 15.48 -14.60 -7.56
CA LYS A 25 14.51 -13.57 -7.97
C LYS A 25 13.66 -13.03 -6.82
N GLU A 26 13.75 -13.63 -5.64
CA GLU A 26 12.98 -13.24 -4.46
C GLU A 26 13.74 -12.28 -3.53
N ASP A 27 15.06 -12.14 -3.72
CA ASP A 27 15.92 -11.24 -2.93
C ASP A 27 16.14 -9.86 -3.55
N ALA A 28 15.30 -9.46 -4.52
CA ALA A 28 15.22 -8.04 -4.84
C ALA A 28 14.60 -7.36 -3.61
N PRO A 29 15.24 -6.33 -3.02
CA PRO A 29 14.60 -5.54 -2.00
C PRO A 29 13.41 -4.87 -2.67
N LYS A 30 12.24 -5.48 -2.51
CA LYS A 30 10.98 -4.80 -2.64
C LYS A 30 11.10 -3.72 -1.58
N ALA A 31 11.37 -2.49 -2.00
CA ALA A 31 11.09 -1.32 -1.20
C ALA A 31 9.65 -1.53 -0.73
N GLU A 32 9.54 -2.02 0.51
CA GLU A 32 8.35 -1.84 1.30
C GLU A 32 8.13 -0.34 1.20
N PRO A 33 6.99 0.15 0.67
CA PRO A 33 6.64 1.51 0.97
C PRO A 33 6.55 1.45 2.49
N GLU A 34 7.54 2.06 3.14
CA GLU A 34 7.44 2.49 4.50
C GLU A 34 6.00 2.90 4.66
N ALA A 35 5.27 2.21 5.54
CA ALA A 35 3.93 2.62 5.87
C ALA A 35 4.08 3.93 6.64
N GLU A 36 4.54 4.99 5.97
CA GLU A 36 4.14 6.35 6.25
C GLU A 36 2.65 6.21 6.50
N GLU A 37 2.24 6.46 7.75
CA GLU A 37 0.89 6.32 8.23
C GLU A 37 0.01 7.30 7.46
N THR A 38 -0.26 6.98 6.20
CA THR A 38 -0.98 7.83 5.28
C THR A 38 -2.44 7.63 5.59
N ARG A 39 -3.08 8.73 5.98
CA ARG A 39 -4.50 8.77 6.25
C ARG A 39 -5.21 9.26 5.01
N LYS A 40 -6.34 8.64 4.71
CA LYS A 40 -7.18 9.05 3.60
C LYS A 40 -8.05 10.23 4.04
N ASP A 41 -7.97 11.33 3.29
CA ASP A 41 -8.83 12.49 3.47
C ASP A 41 -10.28 12.15 3.06
N PRO A 42 -11.29 12.40 3.92
CA PRO A 42 -12.68 12.05 3.63
C PRO A 42 -13.39 12.97 2.61
N VAL A 43 -12.83 14.13 2.29
CA VAL A 43 -13.37 15.11 1.34
C VAL A 43 -12.88 14.84 -0.07
N CYS A 44 -11.56 14.77 -0.25
CA CYS A 44 -10.97 14.60 -1.59
C CYS A 44 -10.56 13.15 -1.90
N GLY A 45 -10.45 12.29 -0.89
CA GLY A 45 -10.07 10.88 -1.06
C GLY A 45 -8.57 10.64 -1.27
N ILE A 46 -7.74 11.67 -1.13
CA ILE A 46 -6.28 11.60 -1.28
C ILE A 46 -5.64 11.04 -0.01
N TYR A 47 -4.56 10.28 -0.16
CA TYR A 47 -3.73 9.82 0.96
C TYR A 47 -2.74 10.91 1.33
N VAL A 48 -2.78 11.34 2.59
CA VAL A 48 -1.86 12.34 3.15
C VAL A 48 -1.05 11.72 4.28
N SER A 49 0.25 12.00 4.32
CA SER A 49 1.14 11.56 5.39
C SER A 49 0.79 12.28 6.68
N ARG A 50 0.87 11.58 7.82
CA ARG A 50 0.45 12.10 9.13
C ARG A 50 1.14 13.41 9.52
N ASP A 51 2.40 13.58 9.11
CA ASP A 51 3.23 14.75 9.40
C ASP A 51 2.80 16.00 8.62
N ASP A 52 2.33 15.83 7.38
CA ASP A 52 1.86 16.93 6.51
C ASP A 52 0.35 17.15 6.57
N ALA A 53 -0.39 16.25 7.23
CA ALA A 53 -1.83 16.32 7.34
C ALA A 53 -2.29 17.40 8.32
N VAL A 54 -3.33 18.11 7.94
CA VAL A 54 -4.07 19.02 8.82
C VAL A 54 -4.97 18.20 9.74
N ILE A 55 -4.80 18.34 11.05
CA ILE A 55 -5.59 17.62 12.05
C ILE A 55 -6.80 18.46 12.45
N GLY A 56 -7.99 18.01 12.08
CA GLY A 56 -9.25 18.53 12.61
C GLY A 56 -9.73 17.71 13.80
N ASN A 57 -10.24 18.36 14.83
CA ASN A 57 -10.95 17.70 15.92
C ASN A 57 -12.45 17.85 15.70
N LEU A 58 -13.16 16.74 15.50
CA LEU A 58 -14.60 16.74 15.28
C LEU A 58 -15.23 15.70 16.20
N GLU A 59 -16.13 16.14 17.09
CA GLU A 59 -16.82 15.26 18.06
C GLU A 59 -15.86 14.43 18.93
N GLY A 60 -14.64 14.92 19.16
CA GLY A 60 -13.59 14.22 19.90
C GLY A 60 -12.74 13.27 19.05
N GLU A 61 -13.08 13.06 17.77
CA GLU A 61 -12.28 12.29 16.82
C GLU A 61 -11.28 13.21 16.08
N LYS A 62 -10.04 12.73 15.95
CA LYS A 62 -9.00 13.42 15.16
C LYS A 62 -9.05 12.93 13.73
N ILE A 63 -9.47 13.79 12.82
CA ILE A 63 -9.56 13.51 11.39
C ILE A 63 -8.41 14.23 10.68
N TYR A 64 -7.83 13.55 9.70
CA TYR A 64 -6.68 14.02 8.94
C TYR A 64 -7.14 14.51 7.56
N PHE A 65 -6.74 15.72 7.20
CA PHE A 65 -7.08 16.37 5.94
C PHE A 65 -5.81 16.73 5.18
N CYS A 66 -5.87 16.69 3.85
CA CYS A 66 -4.75 17.08 3.00
C CYS A 66 -4.50 18.60 3.00
N SER A 67 -5.50 19.40 3.39
CA SER A 67 -5.41 20.85 3.44
C SER A 67 -6.47 21.47 4.36
N MET A 68 -6.27 22.74 4.74
CA MET A 68 -7.24 23.53 5.50
C MET A 68 -8.58 23.68 4.75
N GLU A 69 -8.56 23.69 3.42
CA GLU A 69 -9.77 23.79 2.61
C GLU A 69 -10.64 22.52 2.73
N CYS A 70 -10.02 21.34 2.75
CA CYS A 70 -10.73 20.09 2.97
C CYS A 70 -11.35 20.05 4.37
N LEU A 71 -10.62 20.49 5.40
CA LEU A 71 -11.17 20.59 6.75
C LEU A 71 -12.42 21.49 6.81
N HIS A 72 -12.40 22.66 6.16
CA HIS A 72 -13.53 23.57 6.15
C HIS A 72 -14.75 22.97 5.42
N LYS A 73 -14.54 22.42 4.21
CA LYS A 73 -15.60 21.74 3.44
C LYS A 73 -16.21 20.58 4.23
N PHE A 74 -15.40 19.84 4.97
CA PHE A 74 -15.87 18.74 5.80
C PHE A 74 -16.77 19.22 6.94
N GLN A 75 -16.41 20.34 7.59
CA GLN A 75 -17.23 20.95 8.63
C GLN A 75 -18.60 21.41 8.09
N GLU A 76 -18.62 22.07 6.94
CA GLU A 76 -19.87 22.48 6.28
C GLU A 76 -20.76 21.28 5.92
N GLN A 77 -20.15 20.20 5.42
CA GLN A 77 -20.88 18.96 5.10
C GLN A 77 -21.45 18.28 6.34
N LEU A 78 -20.74 18.30 7.47
CA LEU A 78 -21.22 17.71 8.72
C LEU A 78 -22.42 18.46 9.30
N GLN A 79 -22.42 19.80 9.20
CA GLN A 79 -23.56 20.61 9.63
C GLN A 79 -24.83 20.18 8.89
N HIS A 80 -24.77 20.08 7.56
CA HIS A 80 -25.90 19.61 6.76
C HIS A 80 -26.31 18.15 7.01
N LYS A 81 -25.36 17.27 7.32
CA LYS A 81 -25.65 15.84 7.57
C LYS A 81 -26.35 15.63 8.91
N ASN A 82 -26.02 16.42 9.91
CA ASN A 82 -26.60 16.34 11.25
C ASN A 82 -28.07 16.80 11.28
N GLU A 83 -28.49 17.64 10.31
CA GLU A 83 -29.88 18.08 10.15
C GLU A 83 -30.76 17.05 9.41
N ALA A 84 -30.18 16.18 8.57
CA ALA A 84 -30.92 15.15 7.83
C ALA A 84 -31.21 13.87 8.64
N SER A 85 -30.83 13.84 9.92
CA SER A 85 -31.03 12.71 10.83
C SER A 85 -32.19 12.93 11.82
N HIS A 86 -33.00 13.97 11.64
CA HIS A 86 -34.18 14.28 12.44
C HIS A 86 -35.48 14.06 11.65
#